data_AF-A0A8S4D7I9-F1
#
_entry.id   AF-A0A8S4D7I9-F1
#
_cell.length_a   1.000
_cell.length_b   1.000
_cell.length_c   1.000
_cell.angle_alpha   90.00
_cell.angle_beta   90.00
_cell.angle_gamma   90.00
#
_symmetry.space_group_name_H-M   'P 1'
#
loop_
_entity.id
_entity.type
_entity.pdbx_description
1 polymer ?
#
loop_
_entity_poly.entity_id
_entity_poly.type
_entity_poly.pdbx_seq_one_letter_code
_entity_poly.pdbx_strand_id
1 'polypeptide(L)'
;MADNLINNFNKMTLLSSKRFLLSALLLSLGASLALAEEQDADEATVETVEEAETYHSPQVDKDKAFFMEHFDDQEAFEKKWVKSEAKKKGVAEEIAKYDGQWQITTPIKKAFNADLSLVLATEAKHAAVSALLDRPFVFGDKPLVVQYEVTMQAGQICGGAYLKLLSKGTDTKADLRSFHDQTPYTIMFGPDKCGSDNKLHFIFRHRNPVNGSIEEKHSKKPTERLEEIYKDKAPHLYTLIVSPDNTYSIMIDNKEVSSGSLLEDFTPPVNPPDEIDDPNDVKPVDWDEREKIVDSSAVKPEDWDESAPAQIPDPDAVKPDGWLDHEPVNIPDPEAKKPEDWDADMDGEWEAPLIDNPACSVGCGEWKPPLIPNPSFKVLEIGWSFL
;
A
#
# COMPACT_ATOMS: atom_id res chain seq x y z
N MET A 1 -14.09 23.85 -46.59
CA MET A 1 -13.81 22.63 -47.40
C MET A 1 -12.83 21.80 -46.57
N ALA A 2 -13.28 21.06 -45.57
CA ALA A 2 -14.30 20.00 -45.56
C ALA A 2 -13.78 18.71 -46.21
N ASP A 3 -13.32 17.82 -45.32
CA ASP A 3 -13.53 16.36 -45.24
C ASP A 3 -13.30 15.41 -46.41
N ASN A 4 -12.87 14.21 -45.99
CA ASN A 4 -13.03 12.90 -46.62
C ASN A 4 -12.29 12.61 -47.93
N LEU A 5 -11.55 11.49 -47.92
CA LEU A 5 -11.69 10.48 -48.96
C LEU A 5 -11.42 9.07 -48.38
N ILE A 6 -12.51 8.31 -48.27
CA ILE A 6 -12.58 6.93 -47.79
C ILE A 6 -12.59 5.99 -49.02
N ASN A 7 -12.00 4.80 -48.86
CA ASN A 7 -12.16 3.59 -49.69
C ASN A 7 -12.07 3.71 -51.21
N ASN A 8 -11.07 3.02 -51.79
CA ASN A 8 -11.33 1.97 -52.78
C ASN A 8 -10.06 1.15 -53.04
N PHE A 9 -10.14 -0.18 -52.93
CA PHE A 9 -9.75 -1.10 -54.00
C PHE A 9 -10.06 -2.55 -53.59
N ASN A 10 -11.07 -3.15 -54.21
CA ASN A 10 -11.43 -4.55 -54.02
C ASN A 10 -11.95 -5.14 -55.34
N LYS A 11 -11.09 -5.89 -56.07
CA LYS A 11 -11.46 -6.97 -57.03
C LYS A 11 -10.26 -7.51 -57.82
N MET A 12 -10.02 -8.81 -57.68
CA MET A 12 -9.75 -9.85 -58.71
C MET A 12 -8.80 -10.92 -58.11
N THR A 13 -9.26 -12.14 -57.78
CA THR A 13 -9.37 -13.33 -58.67
C THR A 13 -8.12 -13.56 -59.52
N LEU A 14 -7.46 -14.74 -59.54
CA LEU A 14 -8.03 -16.05 -59.89
C LEU A 14 -7.00 -17.20 -59.64
N LEU A 15 -7.43 -18.47 -59.70
CA LEU A 15 -6.66 -19.74 -59.83
C LEU A 15 -5.84 -20.18 -58.58
N SER A 16 -6.18 -21.23 -57.80
CA SER A 16 -6.61 -22.63 -58.06
C SER A 16 -5.47 -23.64 -58.30
N SER A 17 -5.32 -24.64 -57.42
CA SER A 17 -5.73 -26.04 -57.74
C SER A 17 -5.23 -27.13 -56.76
N LYS A 18 -6.18 -27.74 -56.05
CA LYS A 18 -6.26 -29.18 -55.65
C LYS A 18 -5.18 -29.78 -54.71
N ARG A 19 -5.67 -30.38 -53.61
CA ARG A 19 -6.03 -31.82 -53.55
C ARG A 19 -7.11 -32.07 -52.48
N PHE A 20 -8.13 -32.84 -52.85
CA PHE A 20 -9.24 -33.31 -52.01
C PHE A 20 -9.73 -34.62 -52.65
N LEU A 21 -10.04 -35.65 -51.86
CA LEU A 21 -10.81 -36.82 -52.32
C LEU A 21 -11.47 -37.52 -51.11
N LEU A 22 -12.76 -37.78 -51.21
CA LEU A 22 -13.55 -38.57 -50.26
C LEU A 22 -13.79 -40.01 -50.78
N SER A 23 -14.22 -40.87 -49.85
CA SER A 23 -15.08 -42.07 -49.98
C SER A 23 -14.39 -43.38 -49.55
N ALA A 24 -15.05 -44.43 -49.07
CA ALA A 24 -16.29 -44.66 -48.29
C ALA A 24 -16.49 -46.20 -48.24
N LEU A 25 -16.81 -46.73 -47.05
CA LEU A 25 -17.53 -47.99 -46.73
C LEU A 25 -17.25 -49.35 -47.41
N LEU A 26 -17.03 -50.36 -46.54
CA LEU A 26 -17.49 -51.77 -46.58
C LEU A 26 -17.20 -52.32 -45.14
N LEU A 27 -18.16 -52.64 -44.23
CA LEU A 27 -19.14 -53.74 -44.19
C LEU A 27 -18.54 -55.10 -44.59
N SER A 28 -18.60 -56.20 -43.82
CA SER A 28 -19.21 -56.54 -42.50
C SER A 28 -18.31 -57.61 -41.81
N LEU A 29 -18.56 -58.29 -40.67
CA LEU A 29 -19.72 -58.70 -39.84
C LEU A 29 -19.18 -58.86 -38.37
N GLY A 30 -19.89 -59.15 -37.27
CA GLY A 30 -21.29 -59.54 -37.01
C GLY A 30 -21.73 -59.31 -35.54
N ALA A 31 -23.01 -59.58 -35.26
CA ALA A 31 -23.74 -59.15 -34.06
C ALA A 31 -23.43 -59.98 -32.77
N SER A 32 -23.78 -59.51 -31.57
CA SER A 32 -25.14 -59.67 -31.01
C SER A 32 -25.46 -58.70 -29.85
N LEU A 33 -26.75 -58.43 -29.66
CA LEU A 33 -27.32 -57.54 -28.64
C LEU A 33 -27.37 -58.17 -27.23
N ALA A 34 -27.24 -57.33 -26.19
CA ALA A 34 -28.11 -57.34 -25.00
C ALA A 34 -28.07 -55.96 -24.30
N LEU A 35 -29.17 -55.54 -23.67
CA LEU A 35 -29.26 -54.33 -22.82
C LEU A 35 -29.23 -54.72 -21.33
N ALA A 36 -28.74 -53.79 -20.48
CA ALA A 36 -28.83 -53.74 -19.01
C ALA A 36 -28.10 -54.90 -18.26
N GLU A 37 -27.37 -54.71 -17.16
CA GLU A 37 -27.59 -53.84 -15.98
C GLU A 37 -26.28 -53.19 -15.45
N GLU A 38 -26.36 -52.52 -14.30
CA GLU A 38 -25.34 -51.68 -13.64
C GLU A 38 -24.07 -52.43 -13.18
N GLN A 39 -22.92 -51.75 -13.22
CA GLN A 39 -21.94 -51.75 -12.11
C GLN A 39 -20.92 -50.61 -12.21
N ASP A 40 -20.50 -50.11 -11.05
CA ASP A 40 -19.60 -48.96 -10.89
C ASP A 40 -18.28 -49.07 -11.67
N ALA A 41 -17.88 -47.95 -12.27
CA ALA A 41 -16.52 -47.70 -12.68
C ALA A 41 -16.06 -46.40 -11.98
N ASP A 42 -15.29 -46.57 -10.90
CA ASP A 42 -14.60 -45.44 -10.25
C ASP A 42 -13.79 -44.67 -11.29
N GLU A 43 -14.14 -43.39 -11.46
CA GLU A 43 -13.39 -42.45 -12.29
C GLU A 43 -12.09 -42.11 -11.55
N ALA A 44 -11.09 -42.97 -11.71
CA ALA A 44 -9.75 -42.77 -11.17
C ALA A 44 -9.11 -41.54 -11.86
N THR A 45 -9.33 -40.36 -11.29
CA THR A 45 -8.60 -39.14 -11.60
C THR A 45 -7.13 -39.38 -11.33
N VAL A 46 -6.36 -39.63 -12.38
CA VAL A 46 -4.91 -39.70 -12.32
C VAL A 46 -4.40 -38.28 -12.09
N GLU A 47 -4.28 -37.88 -10.82
CA GLU A 47 -3.42 -36.77 -10.44
C GLU A 47 -1.99 -37.17 -10.82
N THR A 48 -1.52 -36.63 -11.95
CA THR A 48 -0.10 -36.66 -12.30
C THR A 48 0.65 -35.79 -11.32
N VAL A 49 1.09 -36.39 -10.21
CA VAL A 49 2.06 -35.80 -9.31
C VAL A 49 3.35 -35.61 -10.10
N GLU A 50 3.62 -34.39 -10.55
CA GLU A 50 4.92 -34.03 -11.08
C GLU A 50 5.94 -34.21 -9.95
N GLU A 51 6.81 -35.22 -10.06
CA GLU A 51 7.92 -35.42 -9.12
C GLU A 51 8.85 -34.22 -9.20
N ALA A 52 8.76 -33.32 -8.22
CA ALA A 52 9.64 -32.17 -8.12
C ALA A 52 11.11 -32.62 -8.12
N GLU A 53 11.93 -32.00 -8.96
CA GLU A 53 13.35 -32.34 -9.06
C GLU A 53 14.05 -32.10 -7.71
N THR A 54 15.09 -32.89 -7.43
CA THR A 54 15.86 -32.74 -6.19
C THR A 54 16.81 -31.55 -6.31
N TYR A 55 16.79 -30.66 -5.31
CA TYR A 55 17.69 -29.53 -5.24
C TYR A 55 19.14 -29.97 -5.05
N HIS A 56 20.05 -29.24 -5.71
CA HIS A 56 21.48 -29.45 -5.62
C HIS A 56 22.20 -28.12 -5.44
N SER A 57 22.86 -27.95 -4.30
CA SER A 57 23.57 -26.72 -3.93
C SER A 57 24.61 -26.32 -5.00
N PRO A 58 24.59 -25.07 -5.49
CA PRO A 58 25.52 -24.62 -6.51
C PRO A 58 26.97 -24.64 -5.98
N GLN A 59 27.88 -25.23 -6.76
CA GLN A 59 29.29 -25.30 -6.40
C GLN A 59 30.01 -23.98 -6.73
N VAL A 60 30.09 -23.08 -5.77
CA VAL A 60 30.73 -21.77 -5.93
C VAL A 60 32.10 -21.75 -5.25
N ASP A 61 33.04 -21.08 -5.91
CA ASP A 61 34.38 -20.79 -5.40
C ASP A 61 34.31 -19.83 -4.20
N LYS A 62 34.67 -20.32 -3.01
CA LYS A 62 34.64 -19.56 -1.74
C LYS A 62 35.56 -18.34 -1.76
N ASP A 63 36.60 -18.34 -2.59
CA ASP A 63 37.49 -17.17 -2.71
C ASP A 63 36.85 -16.04 -3.52
N LYS A 64 35.75 -16.30 -4.26
CA LYS A 64 35.02 -15.28 -5.02
C LYS A 64 33.88 -14.62 -4.24
N ALA A 65 33.21 -15.34 -3.34
CA ALA A 65 32.13 -14.81 -2.50
C ALA A 65 32.64 -14.22 -1.17
N PHE A 66 32.07 -13.11 -0.70
CA PHE A 66 32.35 -12.56 0.64
C PHE A 66 31.50 -13.22 1.73
N PHE A 67 30.35 -13.74 1.34
CA PHE A 67 29.44 -14.55 2.13
C PHE A 67 28.58 -15.35 1.15
N MET A 68 28.23 -16.57 1.52
CA MET A 68 27.28 -17.41 0.81
C MET A 68 26.53 -18.27 1.81
N GLU A 69 25.25 -18.50 1.56
CA GLU A 69 24.39 -19.35 2.36
C GLU A 69 23.34 -20.03 1.47
N HIS A 70 23.09 -21.30 1.74
CA HIS A 70 22.09 -22.12 1.03
C HIS A 70 21.17 -22.88 1.99
N PHE A 71 21.43 -22.84 3.31
CA PHE A 71 20.64 -23.51 4.35
C PHE A 71 20.53 -25.04 4.27
N ASP A 72 21.22 -25.69 3.33
CA ASP A 72 21.29 -27.15 3.16
C ASP A 72 21.89 -27.91 4.36
N ASP A 73 22.75 -27.26 5.13
CA ASP A 73 23.42 -27.83 6.31
C ASP A 73 22.93 -27.14 7.58
N GLN A 74 21.98 -27.79 8.24
CA GLN A 74 21.40 -27.39 9.53
C GLN A 74 22.47 -27.14 10.61
N GLU A 75 23.50 -28.00 10.68
CA GLU A 75 24.55 -27.85 11.70
C GLU A 75 25.47 -26.68 11.38
N ALA A 76 25.81 -26.46 10.11
CA ALA A 76 26.57 -25.29 9.69
C ALA A 76 25.79 -24.00 9.96
N PHE A 77 24.48 -23.98 9.70
CA PHE A 77 23.61 -22.85 10.02
C PHE A 77 23.65 -22.51 11.52
N GLU A 78 23.42 -23.48 12.40
CA GLU A 78 23.42 -23.27 13.86
C GLU A 78 24.78 -22.78 14.38
N LYS A 79 25.87 -23.16 13.70
CA LYS A 79 27.23 -22.68 14.00
C LYS A 79 27.48 -21.27 13.41
N LYS A 80 26.92 -20.92 12.26
CA LYS A 80 27.21 -19.67 11.51
C LYS A 80 26.33 -18.50 11.93
N TRP A 81 25.01 -18.73 12.04
CA TRP A 81 24.02 -17.70 12.30
C TRP A 81 23.75 -17.52 13.81
N VAL A 82 23.51 -16.27 14.19
CA VAL A 82 23.29 -15.84 15.57
C VAL A 82 21.94 -15.13 15.62
N LYS A 83 21.02 -15.68 16.43
CA LYS A 83 19.75 -15.04 16.78
C LYS A 83 20.01 -13.91 17.77
N SER A 84 19.33 -12.79 17.62
CA SER A 84 19.40 -11.69 18.59
C SER A 84 18.66 -12.03 19.88
N GLU A 85 19.19 -11.55 21.00
CA GLU A 85 18.60 -11.58 22.33
C GLU A 85 18.25 -10.15 22.82
N ALA A 86 18.38 -9.15 21.93
CA ALA A 86 18.21 -7.74 22.26
C ALA A 86 16.76 -7.34 22.54
N LYS A 87 16.60 -6.12 23.08
CA LYS A 87 15.31 -5.42 23.18
C LYS A 87 15.35 -4.10 22.41
N LYS A 88 14.36 -3.88 21.56
CA LYS A 88 14.02 -2.59 20.94
C LYS A 88 13.52 -1.62 22.03
N LYS A 89 13.92 -0.36 21.94
CA LYS A 89 13.51 0.70 22.86
C LYS A 89 12.28 1.44 22.32
N GLY A 90 11.43 1.96 23.20
CA GLY A 90 10.28 2.79 22.82
C GLY A 90 9.07 2.04 22.23
N VAL A 91 8.95 0.74 22.49
CA VAL A 91 7.79 -0.09 22.07
C VAL A 91 7.28 -0.84 23.31
N ALA A 92 6.00 -1.24 23.30
CA ALA A 92 5.38 -2.01 24.38
C ALA A 92 6.18 -3.28 24.72
N GLU A 93 6.33 -3.60 26.01
CA GLU A 93 7.29 -4.61 26.49
C GLU A 93 7.07 -6.02 25.90
N GLU A 94 5.83 -6.34 25.53
CA GLU A 94 5.42 -7.60 24.90
C GLU A 94 6.05 -7.83 23.52
N ILE A 95 6.23 -6.76 22.73
CA ILE A 95 6.84 -6.79 21.38
C ILE A 95 8.22 -6.11 21.34
N ALA A 96 8.71 -5.62 22.47
CA ALA A 96 10.03 -4.99 22.58
C ALA A 96 11.18 -5.99 22.41
N LYS A 97 10.98 -7.29 22.65
CA LYS A 97 12.02 -8.32 22.54
C LYS A 97 12.15 -8.80 21.09
N TYR A 98 13.38 -9.11 20.66
CA TYR A 98 13.61 -9.82 19.40
C TYR A 98 13.43 -11.34 19.56
N ASP A 99 12.23 -11.76 19.99
CA ASP A 99 11.93 -13.16 20.37
C ASP A 99 11.24 -14.00 19.28
N GLY A 100 11.22 -13.50 18.04
CA GLY A 100 10.72 -14.25 16.89
C GLY A 100 11.56 -15.52 16.58
N GLN A 101 10.88 -16.62 16.25
CA GLN A 101 11.52 -17.92 16.06
C GLN A 101 11.89 -18.17 14.60
N TRP A 102 13.19 -18.23 14.36
CA TRP A 102 13.77 -18.70 13.09
C TRP A 102 13.92 -20.22 13.08
N GLN A 103 13.47 -20.85 12.01
CA GLN A 103 13.57 -22.29 11.73
C GLN A 103 14.06 -22.50 10.30
N ILE A 104 14.80 -23.58 10.05
CA ILE A 104 15.04 -24.05 8.68
C ILE A 104 13.95 -25.08 8.36
N THR A 105 13.29 -24.93 7.21
CA THR A 105 12.27 -25.86 6.74
C THR A 105 12.10 -25.78 5.23
N THR A 106 11.52 -26.82 4.62
CA THR A 106 11.10 -26.79 3.21
C THR A 106 9.95 -25.80 3.03
N PRO A 107 9.94 -24.97 1.97
CA PRO A 107 8.82 -24.08 1.67
C PRO A 107 7.47 -24.81 1.56
N ILE A 108 6.38 -24.14 1.93
CA ILE A 108 4.99 -24.65 1.84
C ILE A 108 4.66 -25.04 0.39
N LYS A 109 5.03 -24.19 -0.57
CA LYS A 109 4.97 -24.49 -2.01
C LYS A 109 6.35 -24.97 -2.45
N LYS A 110 6.53 -26.28 -2.52
CA LYS A 110 7.79 -26.91 -2.94
C LYS A 110 8.03 -26.66 -4.42
N ALA A 111 9.13 -25.98 -4.75
CA ALA A 111 9.66 -25.91 -6.11
C ALA A 111 10.55 -27.13 -6.39
N PHE A 112 11.40 -27.49 -5.43
CA PHE A 112 12.30 -28.63 -5.48
C PHE A 112 12.16 -29.50 -4.23
N ASN A 113 12.56 -30.77 -4.34
CA ASN A 113 12.73 -31.65 -3.19
C ASN A 113 14.05 -31.34 -2.47
N ALA A 114 14.02 -31.38 -1.13
CA ALA A 114 15.16 -31.07 -0.23
C ALA A 114 15.72 -29.64 -0.31
N ASP A 115 15.03 -28.71 -0.97
CA ASP A 115 15.31 -27.26 -0.88
C ASP A 115 14.89 -26.74 0.50
N LEU A 116 15.86 -26.18 1.25
CA LEU A 116 15.70 -25.73 2.63
C LEU A 116 15.79 -24.21 2.71
N SER A 117 14.85 -23.61 3.44
CA SER A 117 14.72 -22.16 3.57
C SER A 117 14.73 -21.71 5.02
N LEU A 118 15.34 -20.55 5.29
CA LEU A 118 15.27 -19.89 6.59
C LEU A 118 13.93 -19.16 6.73
N VAL A 119 13.04 -19.69 7.58
CA VAL A 119 11.68 -19.19 7.78
C VAL A 119 11.54 -18.56 9.16
N LEU A 120 10.88 -17.40 9.20
CA LEU A 120 10.35 -16.80 10.43
C LEU A 120 9.01 -17.47 10.76
N ALA A 121 8.98 -18.33 11.77
CA ALA A 121 7.82 -19.17 12.10
C ALA A 121 6.81 -18.50 13.06
N THR A 122 7.12 -17.29 13.57
CA THR A 122 6.26 -16.56 14.51
C THR A 122 5.69 -15.28 13.93
N GLU A 123 4.37 -15.15 14.01
CA GLU A 123 3.64 -13.94 13.64
C GLU A 123 3.84 -12.79 14.66
N ALA A 124 3.63 -11.56 14.20
CA ALA A 124 3.56 -10.32 15.01
C ALA A 124 4.73 -10.02 15.98
N LYS A 125 5.88 -10.68 15.81
CA LYS A 125 7.07 -10.51 16.66
C LYS A 125 8.22 -9.87 15.92
N HIS A 126 9.01 -9.06 16.63
CA HIS A 126 10.29 -8.61 16.12
C HIS A 126 11.28 -9.78 16.13
N ALA A 127 11.97 -9.96 15.01
CA ALA A 127 12.87 -11.07 14.77
C ALA A 127 14.16 -10.55 14.13
N ALA A 128 15.30 -10.98 14.64
CA ALA A 128 16.60 -10.60 14.11
C ALA A 128 17.55 -11.79 14.18
N VAL A 129 18.16 -12.09 13.04
CA VAL A 129 19.14 -13.15 12.87
C VAL A 129 20.23 -12.62 11.94
N SER A 130 21.48 -12.96 12.23
CA SER A 130 22.64 -12.37 11.56
C SER A 130 23.80 -13.33 11.52
N ALA A 131 24.69 -13.16 10.55
CA ALA A 131 25.92 -13.92 10.43
C ALA A 131 27.07 -12.97 10.06
N LEU A 132 28.29 -13.33 10.45
CA LEU A 132 29.48 -12.63 9.99
C LEU A 132 29.76 -12.99 8.53
N LEU A 133 30.26 -12.03 7.76
CA LEU A 133 30.86 -12.28 6.45
C LEU A 133 32.13 -13.12 6.64
N ASP A 134 32.46 -13.97 5.65
CA ASP A 134 33.67 -14.81 5.70
C ASP A 134 34.95 -13.94 5.64
N ARG A 135 34.83 -12.73 5.08
CA ARG A 135 35.83 -11.65 5.10
C ARG A 135 35.14 -10.28 5.00
N PRO A 136 35.70 -9.20 5.57
CA PRO A 136 35.09 -7.88 5.48
C PRO A 136 35.10 -7.36 4.02
N PHE A 137 33.97 -6.83 3.56
CA PHE A 137 33.92 -6.06 2.32
C PHE A 137 34.40 -4.62 2.57
N VAL A 138 35.18 -4.08 1.64
CA VAL A 138 35.67 -2.69 1.68
C VAL A 138 35.39 -2.07 0.32
N PHE A 139 34.69 -0.94 0.32
CA PHE A 139 34.40 -0.17 -0.88
C PHE A 139 35.70 0.40 -1.47
N GLY A 140 35.86 0.23 -2.78
CA GLY A 140 37.05 0.57 -3.55
C GLY A 140 36.79 0.22 -5.02
N ASP A 141 37.80 -0.25 -5.75
CA ASP A 141 37.73 -0.44 -7.21
C ASP A 141 36.82 -1.59 -7.70
N LYS A 142 36.07 -2.26 -6.80
CA LYS A 142 35.20 -3.40 -7.13
C LYS A 142 33.75 -3.11 -6.74
N PRO A 143 32.78 -3.47 -7.59
CA PRO A 143 31.37 -3.34 -7.25
C PRO A 143 31.00 -4.24 -6.07
N LEU A 144 30.05 -3.78 -5.27
CA LEU A 144 29.32 -4.62 -4.32
C LEU A 144 28.15 -5.27 -5.08
N VAL A 145 27.99 -6.58 -4.94
CA VAL A 145 26.80 -7.31 -5.38
C VAL A 145 26.20 -8.01 -4.17
N VAL A 146 24.91 -7.79 -3.94
CA VAL A 146 24.12 -8.44 -2.89
C VAL A 146 22.92 -9.09 -3.56
N GLN A 147 22.75 -10.38 -3.39
CA GLN A 147 21.69 -11.15 -4.03
C GLN A 147 21.12 -12.16 -3.05
N TYR A 148 19.80 -12.23 -2.96
CA TYR A 148 19.09 -13.19 -2.11
C TYR A 148 17.63 -13.36 -2.55
N GLU A 149 17.01 -14.47 -2.13
CA GLU A 149 15.63 -14.81 -2.48
C GLU A 149 14.70 -14.59 -1.29
N VAL A 150 13.48 -14.14 -1.56
CA VAL A 150 12.42 -13.95 -0.56
C VAL A 150 11.12 -14.55 -1.08
N THR A 151 10.48 -15.37 -0.24
CA THR A 151 9.19 -15.99 -0.53
C THR A 151 8.19 -15.63 0.55
N MET A 152 7.17 -14.82 0.23
CA MET A 152 6.10 -14.46 1.16
C MET A 152 5.05 -15.57 1.20
N GLN A 153 5.40 -16.73 1.76
CA GLN A 153 4.65 -18.01 1.60
C GLN A 153 3.17 -17.93 2.02
N ALA A 154 2.86 -17.25 3.13
CA ALA A 154 1.48 -17.02 3.57
C ALA A 154 0.82 -15.78 2.89
N GLY A 155 1.62 -14.93 2.24
CA GLY A 155 1.33 -13.53 1.96
C GLY A 155 1.76 -12.62 3.13
N GLN A 156 2.04 -11.34 2.84
CA GLN A 156 2.40 -10.34 3.85
C GLN A 156 1.34 -9.24 3.95
N ILE A 157 0.86 -8.96 5.17
CA ILE A 157 -0.02 -7.82 5.47
C ILE A 157 0.81 -6.61 5.91
N CYS A 158 1.65 -6.78 6.95
CA CYS A 158 2.65 -5.79 7.34
C CYS A 158 3.92 -6.48 7.85
N GLY A 159 5.09 -6.08 7.35
CA GLY A 159 6.40 -6.57 7.73
C GLY A 159 7.43 -6.49 6.59
N GLY A 160 8.70 -6.35 6.98
CA GLY A 160 9.83 -6.26 6.07
C GLY A 160 10.64 -7.55 5.98
N ALA A 161 11.09 -7.88 4.78
CA ALA A 161 11.99 -9.00 4.48
C ALA A 161 13.30 -8.51 3.83
N TYR A 162 13.76 -7.33 4.28
CA TYR A 162 15.02 -6.72 3.88
C TYR A 162 16.20 -7.23 4.72
N LEU A 163 17.39 -7.19 4.13
CA LEU A 163 18.66 -7.43 4.81
C LEU A 163 19.32 -6.11 5.25
N LYS A 164 20.20 -6.19 6.26
CA LYS A 164 21.09 -5.09 6.67
C LYS A 164 22.54 -5.57 6.62
N LEU A 165 23.38 -4.91 5.83
CA LEU A 165 24.83 -5.09 5.87
C LEU A 165 25.38 -4.26 7.03
N LEU A 166 25.77 -4.94 8.12
CA LEU A 166 26.25 -4.28 9.33
C LEU A 166 27.59 -3.58 9.09
N SER A 167 27.81 -2.45 9.76
CA SER A 167 29.05 -1.70 9.66
C SER A 167 30.17 -2.39 10.41
N LYS A 168 31.41 -2.22 9.93
CA LYS A 168 32.62 -2.70 10.62
C LYS A 168 32.66 -2.20 12.07
N GLY A 169 32.98 -3.09 13.00
CA GLY A 169 32.88 -2.87 14.44
C GLY A 169 31.79 -3.71 15.13
N THR A 170 30.97 -4.43 14.36
CA THR A 170 30.19 -5.58 14.84
C THR A 170 30.89 -6.85 14.37
N ASP A 171 32.00 -7.18 15.03
CA ASP A 171 32.99 -8.13 14.52
C ASP A 171 32.93 -9.49 15.27
N THR A 172 32.15 -9.61 16.34
CA THR A 172 32.02 -10.84 17.14
C THR A 172 30.59 -11.37 17.21
N LYS A 173 30.44 -12.68 17.51
CA LYS A 173 29.13 -13.30 17.77
C LYS A 173 28.44 -12.74 19.03
N ALA A 174 29.17 -12.12 19.95
CA ALA A 174 28.56 -11.46 21.11
C ALA A 174 27.83 -10.17 20.68
N ASP A 175 28.46 -9.39 19.79
CA ASP A 175 27.83 -8.19 19.21
C ASP A 175 26.57 -8.56 18.40
N LEU A 176 26.63 -9.66 17.64
CA LEU A 176 25.47 -10.19 16.91
C LEU A 176 24.31 -10.65 17.83
N ARG A 177 24.58 -11.18 19.03
CA ARG A 177 23.51 -11.46 20.01
C ARG A 177 22.83 -10.18 20.49
N SER A 178 23.54 -9.03 20.46
CA SER A 178 22.97 -7.73 20.79
C SER A 178 22.36 -6.98 19.59
N PHE A 179 22.28 -7.59 18.40
CA PHE A 179 21.81 -6.93 17.18
C PHE A 179 20.38 -6.41 17.31
N HIS A 180 20.17 -5.13 17.05
CA HIS A 180 18.86 -4.47 17.16
C HIS A 180 18.67 -3.38 16.09
N ASP A 181 17.55 -2.65 16.20
CA ASP A 181 17.09 -1.63 15.26
C ASP A 181 18.12 -0.52 15.02
N GLN A 182 18.83 -0.08 16.07
CA GLN A 182 19.80 1.00 16.05
C GLN A 182 21.25 0.52 15.85
N THR A 183 21.49 -0.78 15.69
CA THR A 183 22.84 -1.31 15.42
C THR A 183 23.39 -0.70 14.13
N PRO A 184 24.60 -0.12 14.12
CA PRO A 184 25.15 0.53 12.94
C PRO A 184 25.24 -0.42 11.73
N TYR A 185 24.53 -0.06 10.67
CA TYR A 185 24.62 -0.70 9.36
C TYR A 185 25.13 0.29 8.31
N THR A 186 25.61 -0.23 7.19
CA THR A 186 26.12 0.55 6.05
C THR A 186 25.09 0.61 4.91
N ILE A 187 24.47 -0.53 4.58
CA ILE A 187 23.40 -0.66 3.58
C ILE A 187 22.24 -1.47 4.16
N MET A 188 21.01 -1.05 3.88
CA MET A 188 19.79 -1.86 4.01
C MET A 188 19.16 -2.03 2.64
N PHE A 189 18.81 -3.25 2.27
CA PHE A 189 18.27 -3.56 0.95
C PHE A 189 17.19 -4.64 1.04
N GLY A 190 16.07 -4.45 0.32
CA GLY A 190 15.06 -5.48 0.13
C GLY A 190 13.61 -5.04 0.27
N PRO A 191 12.65 -5.98 0.11
CA PRO A 191 11.23 -5.68 0.14
C PRO A 191 10.70 -5.40 1.55
N ASP A 192 9.84 -4.41 1.65
CA ASP A 192 9.04 -4.06 2.82
C ASP A 192 7.61 -3.74 2.40
N LYS A 193 6.64 -4.27 3.13
CA LYS A 193 5.22 -4.08 2.84
C LYS A 193 4.47 -3.81 4.12
N CYS A 194 3.67 -2.75 4.15
CA CYS A 194 2.73 -2.53 5.24
C CYS A 194 1.41 -1.94 4.72
N GLY A 195 0.35 -2.77 4.77
CA GLY A 195 -0.95 -2.42 4.23
C GLY A 195 -0.90 -2.25 2.72
N SER A 196 -1.17 -1.04 2.24
CA SER A 196 -1.09 -0.64 0.83
C SER A 196 0.29 -0.13 0.41
N ASP A 197 1.18 0.20 1.35
CA ASP A 197 2.51 0.72 1.05
C ASP A 197 3.48 -0.45 0.78
N ASN A 198 3.86 -0.60 -0.49
CA ASN A 198 4.87 -1.56 -0.94
C ASN A 198 6.14 -0.77 -1.28
N LYS A 199 7.25 -1.12 -0.64
CA LYS A 199 8.55 -0.46 -0.79
C LYS A 199 9.64 -1.48 -1.06
N LEU A 200 10.52 -1.13 -1.99
CA LEU A 200 11.82 -1.77 -2.12
C LEU A 200 12.83 -0.81 -1.53
N HIS A 201 13.31 -1.11 -0.32
CA HIS A 201 14.33 -0.27 0.31
C HIS A 201 15.66 -0.49 -0.41
N PHE A 202 16.30 0.60 -0.81
CA PHE A 202 17.75 0.68 -0.86
C PHE A 202 18.15 1.92 -0.07
N ILE A 203 18.76 1.71 1.09
CA ILE A 203 19.16 2.76 2.01
C ILE A 203 20.64 2.58 2.30
N PHE A 204 21.42 3.64 2.23
CA PHE A 204 22.80 3.63 2.71
C PHE A 204 23.05 4.76 3.71
N ARG A 205 24.00 4.54 4.62
CA ARG A 205 24.36 5.52 5.66
C ARG A 205 25.58 6.32 5.22
N HIS A 206 25.33 7.55 4.79
CA HIS A 206 26.37 8.49 4.40
C HIS A 206 26.93 9.21 5.63
N ARG A 207 28.26 9.33 5.72
CA ARG A 207 28.93 10.16 6.72
C ARG A 207 29.38 11.46 6.07
N ASN A 208 28.80 12.57 6.49
CA ASN A 208 29.18 13.90 6.02
C ASN A 208 30.67 14.17 6.37
N PRO A 209 31.51 14.55 5.38
CA PRO A 209 32.96 14.68 5.59
C PRO A 209 33.37 15.91 6.41
N VAL A 210 32.49 16.92 6.55
CA VAL A 210 32.78 18.19 7.22
C VAL A 210 32.40 18.15 8.71
N ASN A 211 31.14 17.83 9.02
CA ASN A 211 30.64 17.82 10.40
C ASN A 211 30.67 16.42 11.05
N GLY A 212 30.92 15.36 10.26
CA GLY A 212 30.95 13.97 10.74
C GLY A 212 29.58 13.35 11.05
N SER A 213 28.46 14.03 10.77
CA SER A 213 27.11 13.48 10.94
C SER A 213 26.91 12.23 10.07
N ILE A 214 26.04 11.32 10.51
CA ILE A 214 25.66 10.13 9.74
C ILE A 214 24.17 10.21 9.46
N GLU A 215 23.82 10.21 8.18
CA GLU A 215 22.44 10.30 7.70
C GLU A 215 22.08 9.06 6.89
N GLU A 216 20.84 8.62 7.03
CA GLU A 216 20.25 7.60 6.16
C GLU A 216 19.77 8.27 4.88
N LYS A 217 20.28 7.80 3.74
CA LYS A 217 19.92 8.26 2.40
C LYS A 217 19.03 7.17 1.79
N HIS A 218 17.77 7.47 1.48
CA HIS A 218 16.80 6.52 0.96
C HIS A 218 16.67 6.65 -0.57
N SER A 219 16.73 5.56 -1.31
CA SER A 219 16.53 5.58 -2.76
C SER A 219 15.12 6.09 -3.11
N LYS A 220 15.00 6.81 -4.23
CA LYS A 220 13.70 7.10 -4.86
C LYS A 220 12.93 5.80 -5.12
N LYS A 221 11.60 5.87 -5.16
CA LYS A 221 10.76 4.71 -5.48
C LYS A 221 11.07 4.20 -6.90
N PRO A 222 11.17 2.87 -7.12
CA PRO A 222 11.31 2.30 -8.46
C PRO A 222 10.24 2.79 -9.43
N THR A 223 10.58 2.90 -10.71
CA THR A 223 9.65 3.32 -11.78
C THR A 223 8.60 2.25 -12.07
N GLU A 224 8.95 0.98 -11.88
CA GLU A 224 8.04 -0.14 -12.08
C GLU A 224 7.10 -0.36 -10.88
N ARG A 225 5.86 -0.81 -11.16
CA ARG A 225 4.89 -1.17 -10.12
C ARG A 225 5.21 -2.56 -9.58
N LEU A 226 5.76 -2.61 -8.37
CA LEU A 226 6.17 -3.87 -7.75
C LEU A 226 5.04 -4.63 -7.05
N GLU A 227 3.77 -4.21 -7.15
CA GLU A 227 2.68 -4.75 -6.32
C GLU A 227 2.40 -6.24 -6.48
N GLU A 228 2.67 -6.82 -7.65
CA GLU A 228 2.35 -8.22 -7.97
C GLU A 228 3.28 -9.20 -7.21
N ILE A 229 4.55 -8.82 -7.08
CA ILE A 229 5.64 -9.51 -6.36
C ILE A 229 5.32 -9.73 -4.86
N TYR A 230 4.41 -8.93 -4.29
CA TYR A 230 3.96 -9.08 -2.90
C TYR A 230 2.58 -9.76 -2.76
N LYS A 231 2.05 -10.34 -3.84
CA LYS A 231 0.69 -10.92 -3.92
C LYS A 231 0.66 -12.36 -4.45
N ASP A 232 1.54 -12.73 -5.37
CA ASP A 232 1.56 -14.04 -6.03
C ASP A 232 2.04 -15.21 -5.15
N LYS A 233 2.73 -14.91 -4.05
CA LYS A 233 3.35 -15.85 -3.10
C LYS A 233 4.46 -16.71 -3.74
N ALA A 234 5.08 -16.22 -4.81
CA ALA A 234 6.23 -16.85 -5.45
C ALA A 234 7.55 -16.52 -4.70
N PRO A 235 8.61 -17.32 -4.91
CA PRO A 235 9.98 -16.88 -4.61
C PRO A 235 10.39 -15.81 -5.63
N HIS A 236 10.99 -14.72 -5.15
CA HIS A 236 11.59 -13.68 -5.99
C HIS A 236 13.04 -13.41 -5.61
N LEU A 237 13.87 -13.21 -6.62
CA LEU A 237 15.30 -12.98 -6.51
C LEU A 237 15.62 -11.48 -6.52
N TYR A 238 16.02 -10.94 -5.36
CA TYR A 238 16.37 -9.52 -5.21
C TYR A 238 17.88 -9.34 -5.34
N THR A 239 18.30 -8.50 -6.27
CA THR A 239 19.72 -8.20 -6.54
C THR A 239 19.97 -6.70 -6.47
N LEU A 240 20.99 -6.30 -5.70
CA LEU A 240 21.54 -4.95 -5.65
C LEU A 240 22.98 -4.97 -6.15
N ILE A 241 23.29 -4.12 -7.11
CA ILE A 241 24.62 -3.87 -7.64
C ILE A 241 24.96 -2.40 -7.33
N VAL A 242 26.07 -2.16 -6.63
CA VAL A 242 26.60 -0.82 -6.36
C VAL A 242 27.99 -0.73 -6.97
N SER A 243 28.17 0.19 -7.91
CA SER A 243 29.39 0.33 -8.71
C SER A 243 30.36 1.37 -8.11
N PRO A 244 31.68 1.24 -8.36
CA PRO A 244 32.68 2.20 -7.87
C PRO A 244 32.55 3.63 -8.43
N ASP A 245 31.81 3.81 -9.52
CA ASP A 245 31.52 5.10 -10.16
C ASP A 245 30.36 5.87 -9.51
N ASN A 246 29.85 5.39 -8.37
CA ASN A 246 28.67 5.87 -7.65
C ASN A 246 27.33 5.61 -8.37
N THR A 247 27.28 4.71 -9.35
CA THR A 247 26.01 4.21 -9.90
C THR A 247 25.50 3.00 -9.13
N TYR A 248 24.20 2.73 -9.23
CA TYR A 248 23.59 1.51 -8.74
C TYR A 248 22.57 0.95 -9.74
N SER A 249 22.34 -0.36 -9.65
CA SER A 249 21.24 -1.07 -10.32
C SER A 249 20.60 -2.05 -9.33
N ILE A 250 19.27 -2.12 -9.37
CA ILE A 250 18.45 -3.04 -8.60
C ILE A 250 17.67 -3.89 -9.60
N MET A 251 17.80 -5.20 -9.45
CA MET A 251 17.14 -6.19 -10.31
C MET A 251 16.26 -7.09 -9.46
N ILE A 252 15.07 -7.44 -9.98
CA ILE A 252 14.20 -8.48 -9.44
C ILE A 252 14.04 -9.53 -10.53
N ASP A 253 14.27 -10.81 -10.20
CA ASP A 253 14.17 -11.94 -11.14
C ASP A 253 15.02 -11.74 -12.41
N ASN A 254 16.21 -11.15 -12.23
CA ASN A 254 17.16 -10.74 -13.29
C ASN A 254 16.64 -9.64 -14.25
N LYS A 255 15.54 -8.96 -13.92
CA LYS A 255 15.04 -7.78 -14.63
C LYS A 255 15.39 -6.52 -13.85
N GLU A 256 16.01 -5.53 -14.47
CA GLU A 256 16.27 -4.22 -13.85
C GLU A 256 14.94 -3.48 -13.58
N VAL A 257 14.73 -3.03 -12.33
CA VAL A 257 13.53 -2.31 -11.88
C VAL A 257 13.82 -0.87 -11.41
N SER A 258 15.09 -0.59 -11.09
CA SER A 258 15.56 0.74 -10.67
C SER A 258 17.07 0.82 -10.90
N SER A 259 17.53 1.90 -11.52
CA SER A 259 18.96 2.22 -11.70
C SER A 259 19.14 3.73 -11.59
N GLY A 260 20.33 4.18 -11.18
CA GLY A 260 20.57 5.61 -10.93
C GLY A 260 21.91 5.92 -10.27
N SER A 261 22.03 7.16 -9.79
CA SER A 261 23.21 7.68 -9.10
C SER A 261 23.00 7.71 -7.58
N LEU A 262 23.98 7.23 -6.82
CA LEU A 262 23.99 7.33 -5.35
C LEU A 262 23.94 8.78 -4.86
N LEU A 263 24.35 9.76 -5.68
CA LEU A 263 24.40 11.16 -5.29
C LEU A 263 23.07 11.91 -5.52
N GLU A 264 22.33 11.52 -6.57
CA GLU A 264 21.19 12.26 -7.11
C GLU A 264 19.84 11.56 -6.92
N ASP A 265 19.83 10.22 -6.81
CA ASP A 265 18.61 9.40 -6.73
C ASP A 265 18.19 9.01 -5.31
N PHE A 266 18.63 9.82 -4.35
CA PHE A 266 18.41 9.61 -2.93
C PHE A 266 17.76 10.81 -2.24
N THR A 267 16.93 10.53 -1.24
CA THR A 267 16.25 11.50 -0.39
C THR A 267 16.56 11.21 1.09
N PRO A 268 17.08 12.18 1.87
CA PRO A 268 17.62 13.46 1.42
C PRO A 268 18.80 13.25 0.44
N PRO A 269 19.15 14.24 -0.40
CA PRO A 269 20.28 14.13 -1.32
C PRO A 269 21.60 13.95 -0.56
N VAL A 270 22.62 13.36 -1.20
CA VAL A 270 23.94 13.18 -0.57
C VAL A 270 24.65 14.52 -0.44
N ASN A 271 24.70 15.25 -1.54
CA ASN A 271 25.20 16.62 -1.57
C ASN A 271 24.08 17.56 -1.10
N PRO A 272 24.39 18.62 -0.33
CA PRO A 272 23.41 19.68 -0.09
C PRO A 272 23.02 20.35 -1.42
N PRO A 273 21.85 21.02 -1.49
CA PRO A 273 21.53 21.90 -2.61
C PRO A 273 22.62 22.94 -2.86
N ASP A 274 22.87 23.26 -4.13
CA ASP A 274 23.85 24.30 -4.51
C ASP A 274 23.42 25.70 -4.06
N GLU A 275 22.11 25.92 -3.91
CA GLU A 275 21.49 27.17 -3.47
C GLU A 275 20.61 26.91 -2.23
N ILE A 276 20.64 27.82 -1.26
CA ILE A 276 19.80 27.81 -0.06
C ILE A 276 19.15 29.18 0.11
N ASP A 277 17.94 29.21 0.66
CA ASP A 277 17.27 30.47 1.03
C ASP A 277 18.11 31.21 2.09
N ASP A 278 18.27 32.53 1.95
CA ASP A 278 19.00 33.35 2.94
C ASP A 278 18.21 33.37 4.26
N PRO A 279 18.75 32.86 5.38
CA PRO A 279 18.05 32.88 6.67
C PRO A 279 17.77 34.29 7.22
N ASN A 280 18.34 35.33 6.60
CA ASN A 280 18.14 36.74 6.94
C ASN A 280 17.14 37.43 6.01
N ASP A 281 16.64 36.77 4.95
CA ASP A 281 15.58 37.33 4.13
C ASP A 281 14.27 37.34 4.90
N VAL A 282 13.57 38.47 4.85
CA VAL A 282 12.33 38.71 5.57
C VAL A 282 11.37 39.39 4.63
N LYS A 283 10.24 38.71 4.39
CA LYS A 283 9.11 39.21 3.61
C LYS A 283 8.78 40.66 4.00
N PRO A 284 8.82 41.63 3.06
CA PRO A 284 8.50 43.03 3.34
C PRO A 284 7.09 43.22 3.91
N VAL A 285 6.91 44.25 4.74
CA VAL A 285 5.63 44.54 5.42
C VAL A 285 4.52 44.94 4.43
N ASP A 286 4.92 45.49 3.28
CA ASP A 286 4.07 45.89 2.15
C ASP A 286 3.86 44.78 1.11
N TRP A 287 4.37 43.57 1.34
CA TRP A 287 4.24 42.46 0.40
C TRP A 287 2.83 41.85 0.43
N ASP A 288 2.03 42.20 -0.58
CA ASP A 288 0.68 41.69 -0.78
C ASP A 288 0.68 40.31 -1.45
N GLU A 289 0.15 39.31 -0.75
CA GLU A 289 -0.02 37.93 -1.23
C GLU A 289 -1.45 37.63 -1.69
N ARG A 290 -2.35 38.62 -1.65
CA ARG A 290 -3.75 38.44 -2.07
C ARG A 290 -3.83 38.31 -3.59
N GLU A 291 -4.03 37.09 -4.08
CA GLU A 291 -4.28 36.80 -5.51
C GLU A 291 -5.39 37.69 -6.11
N LYS A 292 -6.37 38.08 -5.27
CA LYS A 292 -7.52 38.89 -5.65
C LYS A 292 -7.74 40.01 -4.65
N ILE A 293 -8.02 41.20 -5.16
CA ILE A 293 -8.44 42.35 -4.37
C ILE A 293 -9.90 42.71 -4.67
N VAL A 294 -10.54 43.39 -3.72
CA VAL A 294 -11.84 44.02 -3.96
C VAL A 294 -11.63 45.14 -4.97
N ASP A 295 -12.41 45.14 -6.05
CA ASP A 295 -12.39 46.20 -7.05
C ASP A 295 -12.79 47.53 -6.39
N SER A 296 -11.86 48.48 -6.32
CA SER A 296 -12.09 49.80 -5.72
C SER A 296 -13.02 50.69 -6.55
N SER A 297 -13.31 50.31 -7.79
CA SER A 297 -14.28 50.97 -8.67
C SER A 297 -15.69 50.37 -8.58
N ALA A 298 -15.85 49.19 -7.95
CA ALA A 298 -17.15 48.57 -7.74
C ALA A 298 -17.95 49.31 -6.66
N VAL A 299 -18.92 50.14 -7.11
CA VAL A 299 -19.86 50.83 -6.23
C VAL A 299 -21.10 49.96 -6.02
N LYS A 300 -21.56 49.87 -4.76
CA LYS A 300 -22.84 49.25 -4.41
C LYS A 300 -23.99 49.84 -5.25
N PRO A 301 -24.76 49.02 -5.99
CA PRO A 301 -25.92 49.50 -6.76
C PRO A 301 -26.99 50.19 -5.89
N GLU A 302 -27.70 51.17 -6.43
CA GLU A 302 -28.80 51.86 -5.72
C GLU A 302 -29.98 50.93 -5.41
N ASP A 303 -30.15 49.87 -6.19
CA ASP A 303 -31.21 48.85 -6.01
C ASP A 303 -30.79 47.71 -5.06
N TRP A 304 -29.75 47.93 -4.24
CA TRP A 304 -29.23 47.00 -3.25
C TRP A 304 -29.64 47.40 -1.82
N ASP A 305 -30.60 46.67 -1.25
CA ASP A 305 -30.98 46.80 0.17
C ASP A 305 -30.33 45.70 1.03
N GLU A 306 -29.45 46.10 1.95
CA GLU A 306 -28.81 45.18 2.92
C GLU A 306 -29.72 44.83 4.09
N SER A 307 -30.80 45.57 4.29
CA SER A 307 -31.75 45.38 5.40
C SER A 307 -32.92 44.47 5.03
N ALA A 308 -33.07 44.11 3.75
CA ALA A 308 -34.08 43.18 3.28
C ALA A 308 -33.82 41.77 3.87
N PRO A 309 -34.80 41.14 4.55
CA PRO A 309 -34.65 39.77 5.03
C PRO A 309 -34.69 38.78 3.86
N ALA A 310 -33.94 37.69 3.96
CA ALA A 310 -33.90 36.63 2.93
C ALA A 310 -35.26 35.94 2.70
N GLN A 311 -36.13 35.95 3.72
CA GLN A 311 -37.47 35.39 3.66
C GLN A 311 -38.49 36.37 4.24
N ILE A 312 -39.69 36.34 3.69
CA ILE A 312 -40.86 37.10 4.17
C ILE A 312 -42.04 36.15 4.38
N PRO A 313 -42.96 36.45 5.32
CA PRO A 313 -44.24 35.76 5.40
C PRO A 313 -44.98 35.78 4.06
N ASP A 314 -45.50 34.62 3.64
CA ASP A 314 -46.34 34.51 2.45
C ASP A 314 -47.64 35.33 2.61
N PRO A 315 -47.87 36.36 1.77
CA PRO A 315 -49.09 37.18 1.85
C PRO A 315 -50.33 36.47 1.30
N ASP A 316 -50.18 35.43 0.49
CA ASP A 316 -51.28 34.67 -0.12
C ASP A 316 -51.63 33.39 0.68
N ALA A 317 -50.84 33.06 1.71
CA ALA A 317 -51.10 31.91 2.57
C ALA A 317 -52.34 32.13 3.46
N VAL A 318 -53.39 31.37 3.17
CA VAL A 318 -54.59 31.29 4.01
C VAL A 318 -54.46 30.11 4.98
N LYS A 319 -54.82 30.34 6.25
CA LYS A 319 -54.88 29.30 7.28
C LYS A 319 -55.88 28.18 6.87
N PRO A 320 -55.48 26.90 6.87
CA PRO A 320 -56.37 25.79 6.51
C PRO A 320 -57.57 25.63 7.45
N ASP A 321 -58.74 25.33 6.87
CA ASP A 321 -59.93 24.91 7.63
C ASP A 321 -59.65 23.58 8.35
N GLY A 322 -59.81 23.57 9.68
CA GLY A 322 -59.54 22.40 10.53
C GLY A 322 -58.23 22.46 11.34
N TRP A 323 -57.47 23.56 11.27
CA TRP A 323 -56.30 23.79 12.13
C TRP A 323 -56.68 23.94 13.62
N LEU A 324 -55.96 23.26 14.51
CA LEU A 324 -56.24 23.21 15.94
C LEU A 324 -55.32 24.14 16.76
N ASP A 325 -55.69 25.41 16.91
CA ASP A 325 -54.84 26.44 17.53
C ASP A 325 -54.44 26.18 18.99
N HIS A 326 -55.27 25.43 19.72
CA HIS A 326 -55.12 25.22 21.16
C HIS A 326 -54.51 23.86 21.53
N GLU A 327 -54.30 22.98 20.55
CA GLU A 327 -53.62 21.70 20.76
C GLU A 327 -52.11 21.88 20.54
N PRO A 328 -51.25 21.30 21.40
CA PRO A 328 -49.81 21.33 21.17
C PRO A 328 -49.44 20.45 19.97
N VAL A 329 -48.46 20.91 19.18
CA VAL A 329 -47.93 20.16 18.03
C VAL A 329 -47.36 18.81 18.47
N ASN A 330 -46.65 18.81 19.60
CA ASN A 330 -46.03 17.62 20.17
C ASN A 330 -46.60 17.36 21.57
N ILE A 331 -46.89 16.10 21.88
CA ILE A 331 -47.31 15.62 23.20
C ILE A 331 -46.27 14.67 23.78
N PRO A 332 -46.12 14.56 25.10
CA PRO A 332 -45.27 13.53 25.70
C PRO A 332 -45.78 12.13 25.32
N ASP A 333 -44.87 11.25 24.92
CA ASP A 333 -45.19 9.87 24.52
C ASP A 333 -45.83 9.08 25.67
N PRO A 334 -47.08 8.60 25.52
CA PRO A 334 -47.77 7.84 26.55
C PRO A 334 -47.25 6.40 26.72
N GLU A 335 -46.47 5.87 25.77
CA GLU A 335 -45.84 4.55 25.88
C GLU A 335 -44.41 4.60 26.41
N ALA A 336 -43.79 5.79 26.43
CA ALA A 336 -42.44 5.97 26.95
C ALA A 336 -42.38 5.68 28.46
N LYS A 337 -41.41 4.85 28.86
CA LYS A 337 -41.15 4.49 30.25
C LYS A 337 -39.78 5.00 30.64
N LYS A 338 -39.68 5.57 31.84
CA LYS A 338 -38.39 5.92 32.46
C LYS A 338 -37.49 4.67 32.49
N PRO A 339 -36.24 4.74 32.00
CA PRO A 339 -35.27 3.65 32.12
C PRO A 339 -35.00 3.28 33.58
N GLU A 340 -34.77 2.00 33.86
CA GLU A 340 -34.47 1.52 35.23
C GLU A 340 -33.12 2.04 35.77
N ASP A 341 -32.20 2.40 34.87
CA ASP A 341 -30.84 2.88 35.17
C ASP A 341 -30.72 4.42 35.19
N TRP A 342 -31.84 5.16 35.21
CA TRP A 342 -31.84 6.64 35.20
C TRP A 342 -31.81 7.22 36.61
N ASP A 343 -30.72 7.90 36.95
CA ASP A 343 -30.50 8.55 38.24
C ASP A 343 -30.91 10.03 38.17
N ALA A 344 -31.86 10.45 39.03
CA ALA A 344 -32.35 11.83 39.00
C ALA A 344 -31.35 12.86 39.58
N ASP A 345 -30.35 12.43 40.36
CA ASP A 345 -29.31 13.31 40.92
C ASP A 345 -28.17 13.56 39.91
N MET A 346 -27.92 12.58 39.02
CA MET A 346 -26.85 12.63 38.01
C MET A 346 -27.36 13.03 36.60
N ASP A 347 -28.52 12.51 36.19
CA ASP A 347 -29.11 12.71 34.85
C ASP A 347 -30.25 13.75 34.83
N GLY A 348 -30.77 14.15 36.00
CA GLY A 348 -31.86 15.11 36.16
C GLY A 348 -33.27 14.52 36.18
N GLU A 349 -34.30 15.37 36.24
CA GLU A 349 -35.69 14.91 36.15
C GLU A 349 -35.99 14.34 34.76
N TRP A 350 -36.54 13.12 34.72
CA TRP A 350 -36.84 12.44 33.46
C TRP A 350 -38.12 13.01 32.83
N GLU A 351 -37.99 13.62 31.66
CA GLU A 351 -39.10 14.01 30.80
C GLU A 351 -39.30 12.98 29.69
N ALA A 352 -40.55 12.63 29.40
CA ALA A 352 -40.86 11.71 28.30
C ALA A 352 -40.59 12.38 26.94
N PRO A 353 -40.07 11.64 25.93
CA PRO A 353 -39.85 12.17 24.60
C PRO A 353 -41.16 12.71 24.01
N LEU A 354 -41.07 13.86 23.34
CA LEU A 354 -42.21 14.47 22.68
C LEU A 354 -42.43 13.82 21.30
N ILE A 355 -43.65 13.34 21.04
CA ILE A 355 -44.10 12.79 19.75
C ILE A 355 -45.10 13.75 19.09
N ASP A 356 -45.18 13.71 17.76
CA ASP A 356 -46.20 14.45 17.01
C ASP A 356 -47.60 14.03 17.47
N ASN A 357 -48.43 15.00 17.83
CA ASN A 357 -49.77 14.74 18.36
C ASN A 357 -50.68 14.12 17.28
N PRO A 358 -51.23 12.91 17.47
CA PRO A 358 -52.03 12.21 16.46
C PRO A 358 -53.31 12.94 16.01
N ALA A 359 -53.79 13.93 16.77
CA ALA A 359 -54.90 14.79 16.37
C ALA A 359 -54.52 15.79 15.26
N CYS A 360 -53.23 16.10 15.11
CA CYS A 360 -52.70 17.19 14.29
C CYS A 360 -52.55 16.84 12.79
N SER A 361 -53.57 16.18 12.23
CA SER A 361 -53.60 15.76 10.83
C SER A 361 -53.63 16.89 9.80
N VAL A 362 -54.13 18.08 10.17
CA VAL A 362 -54.16 19.30 9.33
C VAL A 362 -53.17 20.35 9.84
N GLY A 363 -52.93 20.37 11.16
CA GLY A 363 -51.97 21.25 11.84
C GLY A 363 -52.48 21.71 13.21
N CYS A 364 -51.55 22.07 14.09
CA CYS A 364 -51.79 22.39 15.49
C CYS A 364 -50.90 23.56 15.98
N GLY A 365 -51.24 24.11 17.15
CA GLY A 365 -50.55 25.24 17.76
C GLY A 365 -50.80 26.56 17.03
N GLU A 366 -50.06 27.61 17.37
CA GLU A 366 -50.21 28.93 16.73
C GLU A 366 -49.85 28.86 15.24
N TRP A 367 -50.85 29.00 14.37
CA TRP A 367 -50.62 29.08 12.93
C TRP A 367 -49.74 30.28 12.58
N LYS A 368 -48.66 30.04 11.84
CA LYS A 368 -47.80 31.07 11.25
C LYS A 368 -47.75 30.84 9.74
N PRO A 369 -47.88 31.90 8.92
CA PRO A 369 -47.75 31.78 7.48
C PRO A 369 -46.36 31.22 7.12
N PRO A 370 -46.25 30.37 6.09
CA PRO A 370 -44.96 29.89 5.60
C PRO A 370 -44.09 31.06 5.16
N LEU A 371 -42.78 30.90 5.32
CA LEU A 371 -41.79 31.87 4.89
C LEU A 371 -41.39 31.60 3.44
N ILE A 372 -41.67 32.56 2.54
CA ILE A 372 -41.27 32.51 1.13
C ILE A 372 -39.99 33.31 0.89
N PRO A 373 -39.17 32.96 -0.12
CA PRO A 373 -38.01 33.76 -0.50
C PRO A 373 -38.43 35.19 -0.86
N ASN A 374 -37.76 36.19 -0.29
CA ASN A 374 -38.04 37.59 -0.57
C ASN A 374 -37.52 37.97 -1.97
N PRO A 375 -38.37 38.38 -2.93
CA PRO A 375 -37.92 38.76 -4.28
C PRO A 375 -36.99 39.98 -4.32
N SER A 376 -36.99 40.80 -3.26
CA SER A 376 -36.12 41.97 -3.11
C SER A 376 -34.79 41.64 -2.43
N PHE A 377 -34.62 40.44 -1.86
CA PHE A 377 -33.35 40.02 -1.28
C PHE A 377 -32.37 39.61 -2.38
N LYS A 378 -31.17 40.17 -2.34
CA LYS A 378 -30.07 39.84 -3.25
C LYS A 378 -28.89 39.32 -2.43
N VAL A 379 -28.04 38.47 -3.03
CA VAL A 379 -26.80 37.96 -2.40
C VAL A 379 -25.57 38.62 -3.02
N LEU A 380 -24.64 39.10 -2.18
CA LEU A 380 -23.52 39.95 -2.57
C LEU A 380 -22.52 39.15 -3.41
N GLU A 381 -22.66 39.18 -4.74
CA GLU A 381 -21.63 38.72 -5.65
C GLU A 381 -20.49 39.74 -5.69
N ILE A 382 -19.51 39.56 -4.80
CA ILE A 382 -18.29 40.36 -4.78
C ILE A 382 -17.51 40.06 -6.06
N GLY A 383 -17.50 41.03 -6.98
CA GLY A 383 -16.65 41.01 -8.16
C GLY A 383 -15.18 41.09 -7.75
N TRP A 384 -14.45 39.99 -7.96
CA TRP A 384 -13.02 39.93 -7.70
C TRP A 384 -12.24 40.47 -8.90
N SER A 385 -11.34 41.42 -8.66
CA SER A 385 -10.30 41.78 -9.62
C SER A 385 -9.00 41.05 -9.24
N PHE A 386 -8.30 40.56 -10.27
CA PHE A 386 -6.91 40.13 -10.13
C PHE A 386 -6.00 41.36 -10.05
N LEU A 387 -4.88 41.25 -9.33
CA LEU A 387 -3.83 42.27 -9.26
C LEU A 387 -3.09 42.45 -10.60
#